data_AF-Q2KQ64-F1
#
_entry.id   AF-Q2KQ64-F1
#
_cell.length_a   1.000
_cell.length_b   1.000
_cell.length_c   1.000
_cell.angle_alpha   90.00
_cell.angle_beta   90.00
_cell.angle_gamma   90.00
#
_symmetry.space_group_name_H-M   'P 1'
#
loop_
_entity.id
_entity.type
_entity.pdbx_description
1 polymer ?
#
loop_
_entity_poly.entity_id
_entity_poly.type
_entity_poly.pdbx_seq_one_letter_code
_entity_poly.pdbx_strand_id
1 'polypeptide(L)'
;GMGGVGKTTLAKLVYNEDMVLQKFNVKAWVCVGEEEFDVLKVTKAVIEKTCSPCYSNDLDTAQNHLKNALARKKFLVVLDDVWSSNREGWEIFLTPFECGSEGGKILVTTRLDTVASMVKTKHNEDHNLSLLDEEQCWSVFANRAWDPAESRDHSTLKEIGRKIVKKCKGLPLALKVL
;
A
#
# COMPACT_ATOMS: atom_id res chain seq x y z
N GLY A 1 -1.12 -9.15 7.32
CA GLY A 1 -0.43 -8.29 8.32
C GLY A 1 -1.39 -7.35 9.03
N MET A 2 -1.30 -7.25 10.37
CA MET A 2 -2.24 -6.52 11.24
C MET A 2 -2.36 -5.00 10.93
N GLY A 3 -3.46 -4.37 11.35
CA GLY A 3 -3.63 -2.91 11.30
C GLY A 3 -2.53 -2.18 12.07
N GLY A 4 -2.07 -1.03 11.56
CA GLY A 4 -1.03 -0.21 12.22
C GLY A 4 0.42 -0.70 12.10
N VAL A 5 0.66 -1.84 11.44
CA VAL A 5 2.01 -2.43 11.29
C VAL A 5 2.88 -1.75 10.23
N GLY A 6 2.33 -0.81 9.44
CA GLY A 6 3.11 -0.03 8.47
C GLY A 6 3.04 -0.49 7.01
N LYS A 7 2.05 -1.32 6.62
CA LYS A 7 1.86 -1.76 5.21
C LYS A 7 1.81 -0.59 4.22
N THR A 8 0.93 0.38 4.45
CA THR A 8 0.81 1.60 3.64
C THR A 8 2.11 2.40 3.63
N THR A 9 2.83 2.46 4.76
CA THR A 9 4.13 3.15 4.85
C THR A 9 5.16 2.46 3.96
N LEU A 10 5.30 1.13 4.05
CA LEU A 10 6.23 0.37 3.21
C LEU A 10 5.88 0.50 1.73
N ALA A 11 4.60 0.36 1.38
CA ALA A 11 4.15 0.52 0.01
C ALA A 11 4.45 1.94 -0.52
N LYS A 12 4.32 3.00 0.30
CA LYS A 12 4.70 4.37 -0.07
C LYS A 12 6.20 4.53 -0.27
N LEU A 13 7.04 3.87 0.55
CA LEU A 13 8.49 3.90 0.38
C LEU A 13 8.89 3.28 -0.95
N VAL A 14 8.36 2.09 -1.27
CA VAL A 14 8.63 1.42 -2.56
C VAL A 14 8.07 2.24 -3.72
N TYR A 15 6.85 2.76 -3.61
CA TYR A 15 6.22 3.53 -4.67
C TYR A 15 7.00 4.81 -5.02
N ASN A 16 7.63 5.46 -4.04
CA ASN A 16 8.38 6.71 -4.27
C ASN A 16 9.89 6.50 -4.46
N GLU A 17 10.34 5.25 -4.57
CA GLU A 17 11.75 4.94 -4.80
C GLU A 17 12.15 5.26 -6.25
N ASP A 18 13.37 5.78 -6.45
CA ASP A 18 13.83 6.32 -7.73
C ASP A 18 13.88 5.27 -8.85
N MET A 19 14.36 4.05 -8.56
CA MET A 19 14.36 2.97 -9.55
C MET A 19 12.93 2.57 -9.93
N VAL A 20 11.98 2.58 -9.00
CA VAL A 20 10.56 2.35 -9.27
C VAL A 20 9.96 3.47 -10.13
N LEU A 21 10.26 4.73 -9.81
CA LEU A 21 9.84 5.90 -10.58
C LEU A 21 10.34 5.86 -12.03
N GLN A 22 11.59 5.43 -12.25
CA GLN A 22 12.18 5.32 -13.58
C GLN A 22 11.65 4.11 -14.36
N LYS A 23 11.22 3.05 -13.68
CA LYS A 23 10.81 1.78 -14.30
C LYS A 23 9.40 1.79 -14.88
N PHE A 24 8.47 2.52 -14.26
CA PHE A 24 7.05 2.51 -14.63
C PHE A 24 6.62 3.83 -15.27
N ASN A 25 6.09 3.76 -16.50
CA ASN A 25 5.61 4.92 -17.24
C ASN A 25 4.29 5.47 -16.67
N VAL A 26 3.48 4.60 -16.08
CA VAL A 26 2.17 4.95 -15.52
C VAL A 26 2.11 4.48 -14.08
N LYS A 27 1.63 5.33 -13.19
CA LYS A 27 1.48 4.98 -11.78
C LYS A 27 0.16 5.48 -11.24
N ALA A 28 -0.48 4.66 -10.41
CA ALA A 28 -1.68 5.04 -9.69
C ALA A 28 -1.63 4.55 -8.26
N TRP A 29 -2.15 5.36 -7.35
CA TRP A 29 -2.41 4.96 -5.98
C TRP A 29 -3.88 5.24 -5.66
N VAL A 30 -4.62 4.18 -5.35
CA VAL A 30 -6.05 4.24 -5.03
C VAL A 30 -6.24 3.65 -3.63
N CYS A 31 -6.87 4.42 -2.76
CA CYS A 31 -7.36 3.92 -1.47
C CYS A 31 -8.75 3.34 -1.71
N VAL A 32 -8.95 2.05 -1.42
CA VAL A 32 -10.24 1.38 -1.66
C VAL A 32 -11.15 1.54 -0.45
N GLY A 33 -10.63 1.22 0.75
CA GLY A 33 -11.37 1.33 2.00
C GLY A 33 -12.22 0.10 2.31
N GLU A 34 -13.06 0.25 3.35
CA GLU A 34 -13.81 -0.84 4.00
C GLU A 34 -15.09 -1.26 3.25
N GLU A 35 -15.53 -0.45 2.28
CA GLU A 35 -16.71 -0.75 1.47
C GLU A 35 -16.49 -1.98 0.57
N GLU A 36 -17.59 -2.55 0.06
CA GLU A 36 -17.51 -3.62 -0.95
C GLU A 36 -16.71 -3.16 -2.17
N PHE A 37 -16.02 -4.12 -2.82
CA PHE A 37 -15.19 -3.84 -3.97
C PHE A 37 -16.04 -3.51 -5.21
N ASP A 38 -16.39 -2.23 -5.37
CA ASP A 38 -17.05 -1.70 -6.55
C ASP A 38 -16.05 -1.55 -7.70
N VAL A 39 -16.13 -2.46 -8.67
CA VAL A 39 -15.23 -2.52 -9.83
C VAL A 39 -15.24 -1.23 -10.63
N LEU A 40 -16.40 -0.61 -10.84
CA LEU A 40 -16.52 0.62 -11.62
C LEU A 40 -15.87 1.79 -10.88
N LYS A 41 -16.18 1.94 -9.58
CA LYS A 41 -15.63 3.00 -8.73
C LYS A 41 -14.10 2.90 -8.66
N VAL A 42 -13.56 1.71 -8.44
CA VAL A 42 -12.10 1.49 -8.38
C VAL A 42 -11.46 1.71 -9.75
N THR A 43 -12.07 1.22 -10.84
CA THR A 43 -11.56 1.46 -12.21
C THR A 43 -11.49 2.95 -12.53
N LYS A 44 -12.52 3.72 -12.19
CA LYS A 44 -12.53 5.18 -12.35
C LYS A 44 -11.47 5.87 -11.51
N ALA A 45 -11.30 5.46 -10.26
CA ALA A 45 -10.26 6.01 -9.39
C ALA A 45 -8.85 5.76 -9.96
N VAL A 46 -8.62 4.62 -10.64
CA VAL A 46 -7.36 4.39 -11.37
C VAL A 46 -7.26 5.34 -12.58
N ILE A 47 -8.31 5.43 -13.41
CA ILE A 47 -8.35 6.33 -14.59
C ILE A 47 -7.97 7.75 -14.22
N GLU A 48 -8.55 8.30 -13.15
CA GLU A 48 -8.27 9.66 -12.65
C GLU A 48 -6.79 9.90 -12.32
N LYS A 49 -6.03 8.84 -12.00
CA LYS A 49 -4.59 8.93 -11.71
C LYS A 49 -3.71 8.64 -12.92
N THR A 50 -4.23 7.94 -13.94
CA THR A 50 -3.41 7.44 -15.05
C THR A 50 -3.61 8.14 -16.39
N CYS A 51 -4.80 8.68 -16.66
CA CYS A 51 -5.15 9.20 -17.98
C CYS A 51 -6.23 10.29 -17.91
N SER A 52 -6.74 10.69 -19.07
CA SER A 52 -7.85 11.64 -19.14
C SER A 52 -9.10 11.09 -18.47
N PRO A 53 -9.93 11.94 -17.83
CA PRO A 53 -11.16 11.50 -17.19
C PRO A 53 -12.08 10.74 -18.16
N CYS A 54 -12.72 9.68 -17.66
CA CYS A 54 -13.80 8.99 -18.35
C CYS A 54 -15.12 9.30 -17.63
N TYR A 55 -16.05 9.98 -18.31
CA TYR A 55 -17.33 10.39 -17.73
C TYR A 55 -18.43 9.32 -17.86
N SER A 56 -18.18 8.23 -18.59
CA SER A 56 -19.14 7.14 -18.73
C SER A 56 -19.36 6.43 -17.39
N ASN A 57 -20.61 6.06 -17.08
CA ASN A 57 -20.95 5.18 -15.95
C ASN A 57 -21.07 3.71 -16.36
N ASP A 58 -20.76 3.40 -17.62
CA ASP A 58 -20.70 2.03 -18.12
C ASP A 58 -19.31 1.42 -17.84
N LEU A 59 -19.30 0.22 -17.27
CA LEU A 59 -18.06 -0.46 -16.85
C LEU A 59 -17.19 -0.82 -18.05
N ASP A 60 -17.78 -1.37 -19.11
CA ASP A 60 -17.04 -1.80 -20.30
C ASP A 60 -16.35 -0.60 -20.96
N THR A 61 -17.04 0.53 -21.06
CA THR A 61 -16.49 1.79 -21.56
C THR A 61 -15.32 2.28 -20.69
N ALA A 62 -15.48 2.28 -19.37
CA ALA A 62 -14.41 2.69 -18.45
C ALA A 62 -13.19 1.76 -18.54
N GLN A 63 -13.41 0.44 -18.58
CA GLN A 63 -12.33 -0.53 -18.70
C GLN A 63 -11.62 -0.46 -20.05
N ASN A 64 -12.32 -0.28 -21.16
CA ASN A 64 -11.69 -0.08 -22.47
C ASN A 64 -10.86 1.21 -22.51
N HIS A 65 -11.34 2.29 -21.87
CA HIS A 65 -10.59 3.53 -21.74
C HIS A 65 -9.29 3.33 -20.95
N LEU A 66 -9.37 2.65 -19.80
CA LEU A 66 -8.19 2.32 -19.00
C LEU A 66 -7.23 1.40 -19.75
N LYS A 67 -7.74 0.36 -20.40
CA LYS A 67 -6.97 -0.59 -21.24
C LYS A 67 -6.16 0.15 -22.30
N ASN A 68 -6.77 1.06 -23.04
CA ASN A 68 -6.10 1.87 -24.06
C ASN A 68 -5.03 2.79 -23.44
N ALA A 69 -5.29 3.34 -22.25
CA ALA A 69 -4.32 4.18 -21.56
C ALA A 69 -3.07 3.40 -21.08
N LEU A 70 -3.24 2.13 -20.72
CA LEU A 70 -2.19 1.24 -20.22
C LEU A 70 -1.47 0.45 -21.34
N ALA A 71 -2.07 0.34 -22.52
CA ALA A 71 -1.52 -0.42 -23.64
C ALA A 71 -0.07 -0.02 -23.95
N ARG A 72 0.80 -1.04 -24.06
CA ARG A 72 2.25 -0.88 -24.36
C ARG A 72 3.00 0.04 -23.38
N LYS A 73 2.59 0.06 -22.11
CA LYS A 73 3.27 0.81 -21.05
C LYS A 73 3.54 -0.10 -19.85
N LYS A 74 4.65 0.16 -19.16
CA LYS A 74 4.86 -0.38 -17.81
C LYS A 74 4.05 0.43 -16.83
N PHE A 75 3.19 -0.23 -16.07
CA PHE A 75 2.37 0.43 -15.06
C PHE A 75 2.61 -0.16 -13.66
N LEU A 76 2.44 0.67 -12.64
CA LEU A 76 2.32 0.26 -11.25
C LEU A 76 1.04 0.84 -10.67
N VAL A 77 0.08 -0.03 -10.35
CA VAL A 77 -1.14 0.37 -9.64
C VAL A 77 -1.08 -0.14 -8.21
N VAL A 78 -1.25 0.75 -7.24
CA VAL A 78 -1.38 0.42 -5.83
C VAL A 78 -2.84 0.52 -5.42
N LEU A 79 -3.39 -0.58 -4.90
CA LEU A 79 -4.68 -0.61 -4.23
C LEU A 79 -4.43 -0.75 -2.74
N ASP A 80 -4.59 0.35 -2.02
CA ASP A 80 -4.31 0.45 -0.60
C ASP A 80 -5.58 0.19 0.23
N ASP A 81 -5.40 -0.58 1.31
CA ASP A 81 -6.41 -0.95 2.30
C ASP A 81 -7.67 -1.59 1.68
N VAL A 82 -7.49 -2.74 1.01
CA VAL A 82 -8.58 -3.53 0.42
C VAL A 82 -9.19 -4.48 1.45
N TRP A 83 -10.52 -4.46 1.60
CA TRP A 83 -11.26 -5.24 2.61
C TRP A 83 -12.22 -6.30 2.06
N SER A 84 -12.50 -6.32 0.76
CA SER A 84 -13.43 -7.28 0.16
C SER A 84 -12.70 -8.38 -0.60
N SER A 85 -13.06 -9.64 -0.34
CA SER A 85 -12.56 -10.82 -1.06
C SER A 85 -13.52 -11.27 -2.17
N ASN A 86 -14.14 -10.30 -2.88
CA ASN A 86 -14.97 -10.56 -4.06
C ASN A 86 -14.10 -10.98 -5.25
N ARG A 87 -13.94 -12.30 -5.44
CA ARG A 87 -13.09 -12.86 -6.49
C ARG A 87 -13.57 -12.52 -7.90
N GLU A 88 -14.87 -12.57 -8.15
CA GLU A 88 -15.44 -12.24 -9.46
C GLU A 88 -15.19 -10.76 -9.79
N GLY A 89 -15.45 -9.85 -8.84
CA GLY A 89 -15.15 -8.43 -9.01
C GLY A 89 -13.66 -8.17 -9.23
N TRP A 90 -12.78 -8.91 -8.55
CA TRP A 90 -11.34 -8.84 -8.76
C TRP A 90 -10.93 -9.29 -10.17
N GLU A 91 -11.44 -10.42 -10.65
CA GLU A 91 -11.17 -10.93 -12.00
C GLU A 91 -11.66 -9.94 -13.07
N ILE A 92 -12.87 -9.39 -12.92
CA ILE A 92 -13.40 -8.35 -13.81
C ILE A 92 -12.51 -7.10 -13.78
N PHE A 93 -12.07 -6.64 -12.60
CA PHE A 93 -11.17 -5.50 -12.47
C PHE A 93 -9.82 -5.70 -13.18
N LEU A 94 -9.33 -6.94 -13.27
CA LEU A 94 -8.06 -7.24 -13.93
C LEU A 94 -8.12 -7.15 -15.46
N THR A 95 -9.30 -7.28 -16.07
CA THR A 95 -9.53 -7.23 -17.53
C THR A 95 -8.77 -6.12 -18.27
N PRO A 96 -8.80 -4.84 -17.86
CA PRO A 96 -8.04 -3.77 -18.53
C PRO A 96 -6.51 -3.92 -18.41
N PHE A 97 -5.99 -4.69 -17.47
CA PHE A 97 -4.56 -4.86 -17.22
C PHE A 97 -3.93 -6.02 -18.02
N GLU A 98 -4.74 -6.91 -18.58
CA GLU A 98 -4.27 -8.07 -19.38
C GLU A 98 -3.63 -7.67 -20.72
N CYS A 99 -3.84 -6.43 -21.16
CA CYS A 99 -3.24 -5.90 -22.39
C CYS A 99 -1.76 -5.51 -22.27
N GLY A 100 -1.18 -5.58 -21.06
CA GLY A 100 0.18 -5.14 -20.77
C GLY A 100 1.25 -6.17 -21.16
N SER A 101 1.70 -6.15 -22.41
CA SER A 101 2.80 -7.01 -22.90
C SER A 101 4.19 -6.68 -22.31
N GLU A 102 4.34 -5.64 -21.48
CA GLU A 102 5.64 -5.11 -21.04
C GLU A 102 5.92 -5.14 -19.53
N GLY A 103 5.11 -5.84 -18.72
CA GLY A 103 5.43 -6.13 -17.31
C GLY A 103 4.86 -5.16 -16.28
N GLY A 104 3.56 -4.86 -16.39
CA GLY A 104 2.83 -4.12 -15.37
C GLY A 104 2.72 -4.87 -14.03
N LYS A 105 2.53 -4.11 -12.95
CA LYS A 105 2.41 -4.64 -11.58
C LYS A 105 1.23 -4.00 -10.86
N ILE A 106 0.54 -4.81 -10.07
CA ILE A 106 -0.48 -4.34 -9.12
C ILE A 106 0.00 -4.73 -7.72
N LEU A 107 0.08 -3.76 -6.83
CA LEU A 107 0.40 -3.95 -5.42
C LEU A 107 -0.85 -3.75 -4.59
N VAL A 108 -1.20 -4.71 -3.77
CA VAL A 108 -2.36 -4.64 -2.88
C VAL A 108 -1.88 -4.62 -1.44
N THR A 109 -2.40 -3.69 -0.64
CA THR A 109 -2.25 -3.75 0.82
C THR A 109 -3.58 -4.16 1.45
N THR A 110 -3.53 -5.10 2.38
CA THR A 110 -4.73 -5.58 3.08
C THR A 110 -4.37 -6.08 4.48
N ARG A 111 -5.37 -6.09 5.36
CA ARG A 111 -5.29 -6.72 6.69
C ARG A 111 -5.79 -8.16 6.68
N LEU A 112 -6.49 -8.56 5.62
CA LEU A 112 -7.24 -9.80 5.55
C LEU A 112 -6.48 -10.85 4.73
N ASP A 113 -6.23 -12.00 5.33
CA ASP A 113 -5.56 -13.11 4.65
C ASP A 113 -6.43 -13.70 3.52
N THR A 114 -7.76 -13.54 3.60
CA THR A 114 -8.70 -13.89 2.52
C THR A 114 -8.48 -13.04 1.27
N VAL A 115 -8.29 -11.73 1.43
CA VAL A 115 -7.95 -10.83 0.31
C VAL A 115 -6.56 -11.16 -0.24
N ALA A 116 -5.57 -11.38 0.63
CA ALA A 116 -4.23 -11.78 0.20
C ALA A 116 -4.26 -13.07 -0.63
N SER A 117 -5.03 -14.06 -0.19
CA SER A 117 -5.21 -15.33 -0.90
C SER A 117 -5.91 -15.18 -2.24
N MET A 118 -6.89 -14.27 -2.34
CA MET A 118 -7.62 -13.98 -3.59
C MET A 118 -6.71 -13.31 -4.63
N VAL A 119 -5.87 -12.35 -4.23
CA VAL A 119 -5.03 -11.59 -5.16
C VAL A 119 -3.71 -12.29 -5.51
N LYS A 120 -3.32 -13.31 -4.74
CA LYS A 120 -2.09 -14.07 -4.94
C LYS A 120 -2.10 -14.76 -6.30
N THR A 121 -1.00 -14.61 -7.04
CA THR A 121 -0.80 -15.33 -8.31
C THR A 121 0.21 -16.46 -8.10
N LYS A 122 0.28 -17.40 -9.05
CA LYS A 122 1.22 -18.54 -8.98
C LYS A 122 2.70 -18.13 -8.82
N HIS A 123 3.05 -16.90 -9.18
CA HIS A 123 4.43 -16.42 -9.23
C HIS A 123 4.77 -15.34 -8.18
N ASN A 124 3.81 -14.95 -7.32
CA ASN A 124 4.04 -13.93 -6.30
C ASN A 124 3.69 -14.47 -4.92
N GLU A 125 4.58 -14.27 -3.96
CA GLU A 125 4.30 -14.50 -2.54
C GLU A 125 3.77 -13.23 -1.88
N ASP A 126 2.88 -13.42 -0.92
CA ASP A 126 2.41 -12.37 -0.04
C ASP A 126 3.52 -11.96 0.94
N HIS A 127 3.64 -10.66 1.20
CA HIS A 127 4.58 -10.14 2.17
C HIS A 127 3.87 -9.80 3.48
N ASN A 128 3.92 -10.72 4.45
CA ASN A 128 3.29 -10.52 5.75
C ASN A 128 4.18 -9.70 6.68
N LEU A 129 3.86 -8.42 6.85
CA LEU A 129 4.56 -7.57 7.81
C LEU A 129 4.26 -7.99 9.25
N SER A 130 5.33 -8.35 9.97
CA SER A 130 5.35 -8.62 11.39
C SER A 130 5.47 -7.33 12.22
N LEU A 131 5.20 -7.46 13.52
CA LEU A 131 5.49 -6.42 14.49
C LEU A 131 7.00 -6.12 14.54
N LEU A 132 7.35 -4.92 14.95
CA LEU A 132 8.73 -4.55 15.24
C LEU A 132 9.19 -5.22 16.54
N ASP A 133 10.46 -5.56 16.61
CA ASP A 133 11.08 -5.93 17.88
C ASP A 133 11.29 -4.71 18.79
N GLU A 134 11.66 -4.94 20.05
CA GLU A 134 11.79 -3.87 21.05
C GLU A 134 12.87 -2.84 20.68
N GLU A 135 13.98 -3.25 20.05
CA GLU A 135 15.07 -2.35 19.66
C GLU A 135 14.72 -1.54 18.41
N GLN A 136 14.01 -2.14 17.46
CA GLN A 136 13.43 -1.44 16.33
C GLN A 136 12.40 -0.41 16.81
N CYS A 137 11.53 -0.77 17.75
CA CYS A 137 10.59 0.17 18.36
C CYS A 137 11.31 1.32 19.07
N TRP A 138 12.35 0.99 19.84
CA TRP A 138 13.17 1.98 20.51
C TRP A 138 13.81 2.95 19.52
N SER A 139 14.35 2.44 18.41
CA SER A 139 14.96 3.26 17.35
C SER A 139 13.94 4.22 16.73
N VAL A 140 12.73 3.74 16.42
CA VAL A 140 11.64 4.57 15.88
C VAL A 140 11.20 5.64 16.89
N PHE A 141 11.04 5.26 18.16
CA PHE A 141 10.67 6.19 19.22
C PHE A 141 11.76 7.24 19.45
N ALA A 142 13.01 6.80 19.55
CA ALA A 142 14.13 7.67 19.90
C ALA A 142 14.42 8.71 18.81
N ASN A 143 14.35 8.32 17.53
CA ASN A 143 14.49 9.23 16.39
C ASN A 143 13.45 10.35 16.36
N ARG A 144 12.33 10.18 17.09
CA ARG A 144 11.24 11.15 17.15
C ARG A 144 11.26 11.98 18.43
N ALA A 145 11.63 11.35 19.54
CA ALA A 145 11.63 11.97 20.87
C ALA A 145 12.89 12.78 21.18
N TRP A 146 14.01 12.51 20.49
CA TRP A 146 15.28 13.21 20.71
C TRP A 146 15.82 13.87 19.45
N ASP A 147 16.32 15.09 19.62
CA ASP A 147 17.19 15.73 18.64
C ASP A 147 18.64 15.28 18.87
N PRO A 148 19.33 14.71 17.86
CA PRO A 148 20.74 14.35 17.96
C PRO A 148 21.66 15.51 18.35
N ALA A 149 21.24 16.76 18.18
CA ALA A 149 21.99 17.96 18.54
C ALA A 149 21.90 18.32 20.04
N GLU A 150 21.01 17.67 20.81
CA GLU A 150 20.82 17.97 22.23
C GLU A 150 21.84 17.20 23.09
N SER A 151 22.69 17.93 23.82
CA SER A 151 23.81 17.38 24.60
C SER A 151 23.48 17.03 26.06
N ARG A 152 22.19 17.01 26.43
CA ARG A 152 21.78 16.75 27.82
C ARG A 152 21.91 15.28 28.19
N ASP A 153 22.16 15.01 29.47
CA ASP A 153 22.03 13.64 29.98
C ASP A 153 20.56 13.24 30.01
N HIS A 154 20.21 12.26 29.18
CA HIS A 154 18.86 11.73 29.05
C HIS A 154 18.73 10.32 29.65
N SER A 155 19.67 9.85 30.48
CA SER A 155 19.66 8.50 31.07
C SER A 155 18.32 8.11 31.68
N THR A 156 17.76 8.94 32.57
CA THR A 156 16.43 8.72 33.20
C THR A 156 15.29 8.72 32.18
N LEU A 157 15.31 9.65 31.22
CA LEU A 157 14.29 9.74 30.18
C LEU A 157 14.35 8.56 29.21
N LYS A 158 15.54 8.01 28.95
CA LYS A 158 15.72 6.80 28.15
C LYS A 158 15.12 5.58 28.85
N GLU A 159 15.30 5.45 30.15
CA GLU A 159 14.68 4.35 30.92
C GLU A 159 13.15 4.44 30.88
N ILE A 160 12.58 5.63 31.05
CA ILE A 160 11.13 5.87 30.93
C ILE A 160 10.65 5.56 29.51
N GLY A 161 11.36 6.06 28.48
CA GLY A 161 11.04 5.82 27.08
C GLY A 161 11.03 4.33 26.74
N ARG A 162 11.98 3.54 27.23
CA ARG A 162 11.99 2.08 27.04
C ARG A 162 10.79 1.40 27.71
N LYS A 163 10.38 1.84 28.91
CA LYS A 163 9.14 1.35 29.55
C LYS A 163 7.90 1.69 28.73
N ILE A 164 7.86 2.85 28.08
CA ILE A 164 6.77 3.25 27.17
C ILE A 164 6.78 2.37 25.91
N VAL A 165 7.92 2.21 25.25
CA VAL A 165 8.09 1.36 24.07
C VAL A 165 7.62 -0.07 24.33
N LYS A 166 7.96 -0.64 25.49
CA LYS A 166 7.51 -1.96 25.89
C LYS A 166 5.98 -2.09 25.96
N LYS A 167 5.27 -1.01 26.33
CA LYS A 167 3.79 -0.97 26.33
C LYS A 167 3.20 -0.91 24.91
N CYS A 168 3.94 -0.45 23.91
CA CYS A 168 3.50 -0.38 22.52
C CYS A 168 3.49 -1.74 21.80
N LYS A 169 4.11 -2.77 22.40
CA LYS A 169 4.07 -4.16 21.92
C LYS A 169 4.40 -4.34 20.44
N GLY A 170 5.41 -3.63 19.94
CA GLY A 170 5.87 -3.81 18.57
C GLY A 170 5.11 -3.04 17.50
N LEU A 171 4.06 -2.28 17.85
CA LEU A 171 3.20 -1.63 16.86
C LEU A 171 3.71 -0.21 16.49
N PRO A 172 4.13 0.02 15.22
CA PRO A 172 4.62 1.32 14.79
C PRO A 172 3.62 2.46 14.99
N LEU A 173 2.33 2.20 14.75
CA LEU A 173 1.29 3.21 14.93
C LEU A 173 1.19 3.67 16.40
N ALA A 174 1.33 2.77 17.37
CA ALA A 174 1.29 3.12 18.79
C ALA A 174 2.49 4.01 19.18
N LEU A 175 3.66 3.76 18.60
CA LEU A 175 4.85 4.59 18.82
C LEU A 175 4.72 5.99 18.20
N LYS A 176 4.02 6.12 17.07
CA LYS A 176 3.85 7.39 16.34
C LYS A 176 2.94 8.39 17.06
N VAL A 177 1.99 7.90 17.84
CA VAL A 177 0.99 8.73 18.57
C VAL A 177 1.58 9.32 19.85
N LEU A 178 2.66 8.74 20.35
CA LEU A 178 3.46 9.25 21.46
C LEU A 178 4.47 10.31 20.98
#